data_AF-A0A9N7R8F1-F1
#
_entry.id   AF-A0A9N7R8F1-F1
#
_cell.length_a   1.000
_cell.length_b   1.000
_cell.length_c   1.000
_cell.angle_alpha   90.00
_cell.angle_beta   90.00
_cell.angle_gamma   90.00
#
_symmetry.space_group_name_H-M   'P 1'
#
loop_
_entity.id
_entity.type
_entity.pdbx_description
1 polymer ?
#
loop_
_entity_poly.entity_id
_entity_poly.type
_entity_poly.pdbx_seq_one_letter_code
_entity_poly.pdbx_strand_id
1 'polypeptide(L)'
;MLGIAAVPSLLLGIGILKMPESPRWLIARGRVREAKEILYKVCDEAGEAERRLRDIKKAAGIDENSTDDFVRMDNKKRAGGEGESGIWRDLLIKPTPTVRRMLVAGVGVHFFEHATGTEAVILYGPKIFRKAGVTARRKLLLATVGVGLTKLCFITISTFIIDKVGRRKLLLVSIAGMAVALTGLGTCLTVVERAAEARLVWALVMSLIFVYVFLAFFNIGLCPVCWVYSSEIFPTRLRAAGASVSVGVNRVMNATVSMTFLSLSSAITIGGAFYLFASVAVVAWVFVYFCLPETKGRSLEEMEEVFSKGTCRNKANKQVELVNS
;
A
#
# COMPACT_ATOMS: atom_id res chain seq x y z
N MET A 1 -17.76 -4.24 -22.92
CA MET A 1 -16.90 -3.87 -21.77
C MET A 1 -15.69 -4.80 -21.63
N LEU A 2 -15.81 -6.13 -21.70
CA LEU A 2 -14.66 -7.06 -21.63
C LEU A 2 -13.65 -6.91 -22.79
N GLY A 3 -14.12 -6.71 -24.03
CA GLY A 3 -13.23 -6.58 -25.19
C GLY A 3 -12.31 -5.35 -25.17
N ILE A 4 -12.74 -4.24 -24.54
CA ILE A 4 -11.90 -3.03 -24.40
C ILE A 4 -10.79 -3.27 -23.37
N ALA A 5 -11.05 -4.06 -22.32
CA ALA A 5 -10.04 -4.44 -21.34
C ALA A 5 -8.96 -5.36 -21.92
N ALA A 6 -9.25 -6.09 -23.00
CA ALA A 6 -8.26 -6.93 -23.67
C ALA A 6 -7.14 -6.13 -24.35
N VAL A 7 -7.42 -4.90 -24.78
CA VAL A 7 -6.44 -4.03 -25.47
C VAL A 7 -5.20 -3.75 -24.60
N PRO A 8 -5.32 -3.17 -23.38
CA PRO A 8 -4.16 -2.95 -22.52
C PRO A 8 -3.51 -4.25 -22.06
N SER A 9 -4.27 -5.33 -21.86
CA SER A 9 -3.71 -6.64 -21.51
C SER A 9 -2.84 -7.24 -22.61
N LEU A 10 -3.26 -7.13 -23.88
CA LEU A 10 -2.47 -7.58 -25.03
C LEU A 10 -1.21 -6.73 -25.19
N LEU A 11 -1.32 -5.40 -25.06
CA LEU A 11 -0.18 -4.50 -25.09
C LEU A 11 0.84 -4.84 -23.99
N LEU A 12 0.38 -5.11 -22.77
CA LEU A 12 1.23 -5.56 -21.67
C LEU A 12 1.88 -6.91 -21.99
N GLY A 13 1.12 -7.88 -22.52
CA GLY A 13 1.65 -9.19 -22.91
C GLY A 13 2.77 -9.10 -23.94
N ILE A 14 2.60 -8.26 -24.96
CA ILE A 14 3.65 -7.99 -25.97
C ILE A 14 4.85 -7.29 -25.33
N GLY A 15 4.62 -6.35 -24.41
CA GLY A 15 5.68 -5.64 -23.68
C GLY A 15 6.54 -6.55 -22.82
N ILE A 16 5.93 -7.51 -22.12
CA ILE A 16 6.64 -8.47 -21.25
C ILE A 16 7.65 -9.31 -22.04
N LEU A 17 7.36 -9.66 -23.30
CA LEU A 17 8.29 -10.42 -24.15
C LEU A 17 9.64 -9.72 -24.38
N LYS A 18 9.69 -8.39 -24.22
CA LYS A 18 10.90 -7.57 -24.38
C LYS A 18 11.52 -7.11 -23.06
N MET A 19 10.88 -7.35 -21.91
CA MET A 19 11.38 -6.87 -20.62
C MET A 19 12.53 -7.76 -20.12
N PRO A 20 13.66 -7.18 -19.68
CA PRO A 20 14.74 -7.93 -19.06
C PRO A 20 14.31 -8.48 -17.69
N GLU A 21 14.84 -9.64 -17.34
CA GLU A 21 14.60 -10.26 -16.03
C GLU A 21 15.20 -9.43 -14.88
N SER A 22 14.61 -9.54 -13.68
CA SER A 22 15.12 -8.82 -12.51
C SER A 22 16.54 -9.28 -12.15
N PRO A 23 17.52 -8.35 -11.97
CA PRO A 23 18.88 -8.69 -11.54
C PRO A 23 18.91 -9.49 -10.23
N ARG A 24 17.97 -9.21 -9.31
CA ARG A 24 17.83 -9.93 -8.04
C ARG A 24 17.45 -11.39 -8.24
N TRP A 25 16.56 -11.65 -9.20
CA TRP A 25 16.15 -13.01 -9.56
C TRP A 25 17.27 -13.77 -10.29
N LEU A 26 18.01 -13.10 -11.18
CA LEU A 26 19.15 -13.69 -11.89
C LEU A 26 20.27 -14.10 -10.92
N ILE A 27 20.62 -13.25 -9.96
CA ILE A 27 21.60 -13.58 -8.91
C ILE A 27 21.09 -14.74 -8.06
N ALA A 28 19.81 -14.77 -7.69
CA ALA A 28 19.23 -15.92 -6.97
C ALA A 28 19.28 -17.24 -7.78
N ARG A 29 19.40 -17.16 -9.10
CA ARG A 29 19.61 -18.31 -10.01
C ARG A 29 21.09 -18.62 -10.28
N GLY A 30 22.02 -17.86 -9.70
CA GLY A 30 23.48 -18.00 -9.92
C GLY A 30 23.99 -17.31 -11.19
N ARG A 31 23.13 -16.60 -11.95
CA ARG A 31 23.47 -15.90 -13.20
C ARG A 31 23.98 -14.49 -12.92
N VAL A 32 25.23 -14.39 -12.43
CA VAL A 32 25.81 -13.12 -11.96
C VAL A 32 26.17 -12.19 -13.11
N ARG A 33 26.73 -12.72 -14.20
CA ARG A 33 27.11 -11.92 -15.38
C ARG A 33 25.93 -11.17 -15.98
N GLU A 34 24.83 -11.88 -16.22
CA GLU A 34 23.62 -11.29 -16.80
C GLU A 34 22.98 -10.24 -15.89
N ALA A 35 23.00 -10.48 -14.58
CA ALA A 35 22.53 -9.49 -13.62
C ALA A 35 23.39 -8.22 -13.64
N LYS A 36 24.72 -8.35 -13.76
CA LYS A 36 25.66 -7.25 -13.90
C LYS A 36 25.40 -6.45 -15.20
N GLU A 37 25.23 -7.13 -16.33
CA GLU A 37 24.91 -6.48 -17.61
C GLU A 37 23.59 -5.69 -17.56
N ILE A 38 22.56 -6.23 -16.92
CA ILE A 38 21.28 -5.52 -16.76
C ILE A 38 21.43 -4.35 -15.78
N LEU A 39 22.20 -4.49 -14.70
CA LEU A 39 22.43 -3.38 -13.75
C LEU A 39 23.13 -2.20 -14.41
N TYR A 40 24.11 -2.43 -15.29
CA TYR A 40 24.74 -1.34 -16.06
C TYR A 40 23.81 -0.70 -17.09
N LYS A 41 22.79 -1.40 -17.56
CA LYS A 41 21.75 -0.81 -18.45
C LYS A 41 20.72 0.02 -17.70
N VAL A 42 20.52 -0.26 -16.40
CA VAL A 42 19.45 0.35 -15.59
C VAL A 42 19.96 1.47 -14.69
N CYS A 43 21.22 1.45 -14.27
CA CYS A 43 21.81 2.51 -13.45
C CYS A 43 22.52 3.53 -14.35
N ASP A 44 22.36 4.83 -14.03
CA ASP A 44 23.02 5.91 -14.77
C ASP A 44 24.54 5.92 -14.56
N GLU A 45 24.99 5.49 -13.37
CA GLU A 45 26.41 5.43 -12.99
C GLU A 45 26.91 4.00 -12.82
N ALA A 46 28.07 3.71 -13.39
CA ALA A 46 28.76 2.43 -13.24
C ALA A 46 29.07 2.10 -11.76
N GLY A 47 29.43 3.12 -10.97
CA GLY A 47 29.70 2.97 -9.54
C GLY A 47 28.46 2.58 -8.73
N GLU A 48 27.28 3.07 -9.12
CA GLU A 48 26.01 2.68 -8.48
C GLU A 48 25.64 1.23 -8.82
N ALA A 49 25.80 0.83 -10.10
CA ALA A 49 25.55 -0.53 -10.55
C ALA A 49 26.38 -1.55 -9.76
N GLU A 50 27.66 -1.25 -9.54
CA GLU A 50 28.55 -2.11 -8.75
C GLU A 50 28.19 -2.16 -7.28
N ARG A 51 27.80 -1.03 -6.68
CA ARG A 51 27.33 -0.99 -5.28
C ARG A 51 26.09 -1.87 -5.11
N ARG A 52 25.08 -1.70 -5.97
CA ARG A 52 23.86 -2.52 -5.94
C ARG A 52 24.15 -4.00 -6.18
N LEU A 53 25.09 -4.31 -7.09
CA LEU A 53 25.50 -5.68 -7.34
C LEU A 53 26.11 -6.32 -6.08
N ARG A 54 26.98 -5.59 -5.36
CA ARG A 54 27.55 -6.06 -4.07
C ARG A 54 26.48 -6.30 -3.03
N ASP A 55 25.54 -5.37 -2.86
CA ASP A 55 24.44 -5.51 -1.88
C ASP A 55 23.58 -6.75 -2.17
N ILE A 56 23.27 -7.00 -3.45
CA ILE A 56 22.47 -8.18 -3.85
C ILE A 56 23.28 -9.47 -3.68
N LYS A 57 24.57 -9.50 -4.01
CA LYS A 57 25.45 -10.66 -3.77
C LYS A 57 25.53 -11.01 -2.28
N LYS A 58 25.72 -10.00 -1.43
CA LYS A 58 25.76 -10.15 0.03
C LYS A 58 24.45 -10.73 0.56
N ALA A 59 23.30 -10.19 0.12
CA ALA A 59 21.98 -10.69 0.50
C ALA A 59 21.71 -12.13 0.00
N ALA A 60 22.32 -12.52 -1.12
CA ALA A 60 22.28 -13.89 -1.64
C ALA A 60 23.30 -14.84 -0.98
N GLY A 61 24.18 -14.33 -0.10
CA GLY A 61 25.23 -15.12 0.56
C GLY A 61 26.36 -15.56 -0.37
N ILE A 62 26.56 -14.82 -1.47
CA ILE A 62 27.70 -14.92 -2.39
C ILE A 62 28.81 -13.98 -1.90
N ASP A 63 30.06 -14.36 -2.06
CA ASP A 63 31.20 -13.47 -1.79
C ASP A 63 31.11 -12.19 -2.64
N GLU A 64 31.26 -11.03 -1.98
CA GLU A 64 31.18 -9.70 -2.59
C GLU A 64 32.23 -9.53 -3.70
N ASN A 65 33.40 -10.16 -3.52
CA ASN A 65 34.55 -10.08 -4.43
C ASN A 65 34.61 -11.20 -5.47
N SER A 66 33.68 -12.17 -5.44
CA SER A 66 33.67 -13.23 -6.45
C SER A 66 33.36 -12.63 -7.83
N THR A 67 34.30 -12.82 -8.76
CA THR A 67 34.19 -12.43 -10.18
C THR A 67 33.54 -13.53 -11.02
N ASP A 68 33.06 -14.61 -10.41
CA ASP A 68 32.53 -15.76 -11.14
C ASP A 68 31.25 -15.38 -11.90
N ASP A 69 31.26 -15.65 -13.20
CA ASP A 69 30.13 -15.38 -14.09
C ASP A 69 28.90 -16.24 -13.75
N PHE A 70 29.16 -17.44 -13.24
CA PHE A 70 28.16 -18.38 -12.78
C PHE A 70 28.58 -19.01 -11.45
N VAL A 71 27.87 -18.67 -10.37
CA VAL A 71 28.08 -19.29 -9.06
C VAL A 71 27.11 -20.46 -8.94
N ARG A 72 27.64 -21.68 -8.80
CA ARG A 72 26.81 -22.83 -8.41
C ARG A 72 26.27 -22.54 -7.02
N MET A 73 25.01 -22.13 -6.99
CA MET A 73 24.26 -22.03 -5.75
C MET A 73 24.11 -23.45 -5.20
N ASP A 74 24.84 -23.75 -4.13
CA ASP A 74 24.60 -24.98 -3.38
C ASP A 74 23.10 -25.06 -3.09
N ASN A 75 22.45 -26.11 -3.58
CA ASN A 75 21.05 -26.40 -3.22
C ASN A 75 20.87 -26.46 -1.69
N LYS A 76 21.96 -26.62 -0.92
CA LYS A 76 21.99 -26.47 0.54
C LYS A 76 21.72 -25.03 1.04
N LYS A 77 22.14 -23.99 0.32
CA LYS A 77 21.78 -22.59 0.61
C LYS A 77 20.46 -22.14 -0.03
N ARG A 78 19.82 -23.00 -0.84
CA ARG A 78 18.36 -22.94 -1.02
C ARG A 78 17.61 -23.49 0.21
N ALA A 79 18.29 -24.19 1.12
CA ALA A 79 17.69 -25.15 2.01
C ALA A 79 18.16 -25.03 3.46
N GLY A 80 17.49 -24.15 4.21
CA GLY A 80 16.91 -24.64 5.46
C GLY A 80 15.80 -25.64 5.14
N GLY A 81 16.14 -26.84 4.64
CA GLY A 81 15.32 -28.04 4.59
C GLY A 81 13.95 -28.08 3.86
N GLU A 82 13.28 -26.96 3.56
CA GLU A 82 11.89 -26.98 3.09
C GLU A 82 11.72 -26.03 1.90
N GLY A 83 11.09 -26.50 0.81
CA GLY A 83 10.92 -25.76 -0.46
C GLY A 83 10.04 -24.52 -0.35
N GLU A 84 9.24 -24.20 -1.38
CA GLU A 84 8.20 -23.16 -1.27
C GLU A 84 7.34 -23.33 0.01
N SER A 85 7.15 -24.57 0.46
CA SER A 85 6.55 -24.94 1.75
C SER A 85 7.27 -24.34 2.98
N GLY A 86 8.60 -24.26 2.97
CA GLY A 86 9.40 -23.63 4.02
C GLY A 86 9.21 -22.12 4.06
N ILE A 87 9.05 -21.46 2.91
CA ILE A 87 8.79 -20.01 2.82
C ILE A 87 7.45 -19.67 3.47
N TRP A 88 6.39 -20.43 3.16
CA TRP A 88 5.07 -20.23 3.76
C TRP A 88 5.05 -20.58 5.25
N ARG A 89 5.80 -21.61 5.66
CA ARG A 89 5.97 -21.95 7.08
C ARG A 89 6.72 -20.87 7.85
N ASP A 90 7.80 -20.34 7.30
CA ASP A 90 8.58 -19.24 7.88
C ASP A 90 7.78 -17.94 7.93
N LEU A 91 6.85 -17.72 6.98
CA LEU A 91 6.03 -16.51 6.93
C LEU A 91 4.81 -16.59 7.87
N LEU A 92 4.09 -17.70 7.86
CA LEU A 92 2.79 -17.83 8.54
C LEU A 92 2.84 -18.63 9.85
N ILE A 93 3.71 -19.65 9.95
CA ILE A 93 3.70 -20.61 11.07
C ILE A 93 4.76 -20.28 12.12
N LYS A 94 5.97 -19.87 11.70
CA LYS A 94 7.05 -19.46 12.61
C LYS A 94 7.77 -18.17 12.14
N PRO A 95 7.08 -17.03 12.06
CA PRO A 95 7.72 -15.77 11.68
C PRO A 95 8.72 -15.32 12.75
N THR A 96 9.94 -14.99 12.31
CA THR A 96 10.89 -14.26 13.14
C THR A 96 10.27 -12.94 13.60
N PRO A 97 10.67 -12.38 14.76
CA PRO A 97 10.04 -11.16 15.29
C PRO A 97 10.12 -9.98 14.33
N THR A 98 11.16 -9.90 13.50
CA THR A 98 11.32 -8.90 12.43
C THR A 98 10.32 -9.13 11.30
N VAL A 99 10.24 -10.35 10.77
CA VAL A 99 9.31 -10.71 9.68
C VAL A 99 7.85 -10.53 10.11
N ARG A 100 7.53 -10.88 11.37
CA ARG A 100 6.19 -10.65 11.93
C ARG A 100 5.80 -9.18 11.90
N ARG A 101 6.72 -8.27 12.25
CA ARG A 101 6.45 -6.82 12.20
C ARG A 101 6.30 -6.31 10.77
N MET A 102 7.11 -6.81 9.83
CA MET A 102 6.97 -6.50 8.41
C MET A 102 5.62 -6.97 7.86
N LEU A 103 5.20 -8.19 8.21
CA LEU A 103 3.89 -8.72 7.84
C LEU A 103 2.74 -7.89 8.42
N VAL A 104 2.80 -7.57 9.71
CA VAL A 104 1.79 -6.72 10.35
C VAL A 104 1.73 -5.35 9.65
N ALA A 105 2.88 -4.74 9.34
CA ALA A 105 2.92 -3.47 8.63
C ALA A 105 2.34 -3.57 7.20
N GLY A 106 2.77 -4.55 6.40
CA GLY A 106 2.29 -4.75 5.03
C GLY A 106 0.82 -5.09 4.94
N VAL A 107 0.38 -6.09 5.72
CA VAL A 107 -1.02 -6.51 5.78
C VAL A 107 -1.89 -5.41 6.37
N GLY A 108 -1.44 -4.75 7.44
CA GLY A 108 -2.19 -3.68 8.09
C GLY A 108 -2.42 -2.48 7.18
N VAL A 109 -1.41 -2.05 6.42
CA VAL A 109 -1.53 -0.95 5.45
C VAL A 109 -2.59 -1.26 4.39
N HIS A 110 -2.53 -2.46 3.80
CA HIS A 110 -3.51 -2.90 2.81
C HIS A 110 -4.91 -3.15 3.38
N PHE A 111 -5.02 -3.58 4.63
CA PHE A 111 -6.28 -3.70 5.35
C PHE A 111 -6.93 -2.32 5.52
N PHE A 112 -6.18 -1.36 6.07
CA PHE A 112 -6.68 -0.02 6.34
C PHE A 112 -6.99 0.77 5.06
N GLU A 113 -6.28 0.51 3.96
CA GLU A 113 -6.57 1.10 2.64
C GLU A 113 -8.06 0.95 2.23
N HIS A 114 -8.63 -0.24 2.47
CA HIS A 114 -10.02 -0.53 2.14
C HIS A 114 -10.96 -0.38 3.33
N ALA A 115 -10.51 -0.67 4.55
CA ALA A 115 -11.34 -0.56 5.76
C ALA A 115 -11.83 0.89 6.00
N THR A 116 -11.12 1.92 5.51
CA THR A 116 -11.56 3.31 5.55
C THR A 116 -12.73 3.64 4.60
N GLY A 117 -13.29 2.66 3.90
CA GLY A 117 -14.52 2.83 3.13
C GLY A 117 -14.34 3.48 1.76
N THR A 118 -13.11 3.60 1.25
CA THR A 118 -12.84 4.30 -0.02
C THR A 118 -13.55 3.64 -1.20
N GLU A 119 -13.56 2.30 -1.25
CA GLU A 119 -14.25 1.54 -2.30
C GLU A 119 -15.75 1.75 -2.26
N ALA A 120 -16.34 1.88 -1.07
CA ALA A 120 -17.76 2.23 -0.96
C ALA A 120 -18.07 3.61 -1.56
N VAL A 121 -17.20 4.61 -1.33
CA VAL A 121 -17.35 5.95 -1.92
C VAL A 121 -17.25 5.92 -3.44
N ILE A 122 -16.33 5.12 -3.98
CA ILE A 122 -16.10 5.03 -5.43
C ILE A 122 -17.22 4.23 -6.10
N LEU A 123 -17.53 3.04 -5.58
CA LEU A 123 -18.51 2.12 -6.15
C LEU A 123 -19.94 2.66 -6.03
N TYR A 124 -20.27 3.24 -4.88
CA TYR A 124 -21.61 3.79 -4.61
C TYR A 124 -21.67 5.32 -4.73
N GLY A 125 -20.64 5.95 -5.31
CA GLY A 125 -20.56 7.38 -5.56
C GLY A 125 -21.83 7.98 -6.17
N PRO A 126 -22.40 7.42 -7.26
CA PRO A 126 -23.64 7.91 -7.82
C PRO A 126 -24.83 7.89 -6.84
N LYS A 127 -24.90 6.90 -5.95
CA LYS A 127 -25.95 6.81 -4.92
C LYS A 127 -25.75 7.86 -3.83
N ILE A 128 -24.50 8.11 -3.43
CA ILE A 128 -24.12 9.16 -2.49
C ILE A 128 -24.45 10.54 -3.08
N PHE A 129 -24.07 10.80 -4.34
CA PHE A 129 -24.37 12.05 -5.03
C PHE A 129 -25.86 12.28 -5.23
N ARG A 130 -26.63 11.22 -5.50
CA ARG A 130 -28.09 11.31 -5.59
C ARG A 130 -28.71 11.70 -4.25
N LYS A 131 -28.21 11.14 -3.15
CA LYS A 131 -28.66 11.50 -1.79
C LYS A 131 -28.22 12.89 -1.38
N ALA A 132 -27.08 13.35 -1.89
CA ALA A 132 -26.64 14.74 -1.85
C ALA A 132 -27.41 15.66 -2.83
N GLY A 133 -28.56 15.24 -3.36
CA GLY A 133 -29.46 16.10 -4.13
C GLY A 133 -29.13 16.26 -5.62
N VAL A 134 -28.13 15.54 -6.15
CA VAL A 134 -27.82 15.49 -7.58
C VAL A 134 -28.78 14.51 -8.27
N THR A 135 -29.95 15.00 -8.68
CA THR A 135 -31.01 14.14 -9.25
C THR A 135 -30.87 13.89 -10.75
N ALA A 136 -30.20 14.77 -11.49
CA ALA A 136 -30.07 14.64 -12.94
C ALA A 136 -29.01 13.60 -13.34
N ARG A 137 -29.39 12.63 -14.19
CA ARG A 137 -28.50 11.57 -14.70
C ARG A 137 -27.22 12.11 -15.35
N ARG A 138 -27.32 13.21 -16.12
CA ARG A 138 -26.16 13.89 -16.71
C ARG A 138 -25.19 14.45 -15.66
N LYS A 139 -25.72 15.03 -14.57
CA LYS A 139 -24.91 15.59 -13.48
C LYS A 139 -24.24 14.48 -12.65
N LEU A 140 -24.92 13.35 -12.43
CA LEU A 140 -24.34 12.16 -11.78
C LEU A 140 -23.17 11.57 -12.57
N LEU A 141 -23.34 11.44 -13.89
CA LEU A 141 -22.27 11.00 -14.78
C LEU A 141 -21.10 11.98 -14.76
N LEU A 142 -21.37 13.29 -14.84
CA LEU A 142 -20.33 14.33 -14.78
C LEU A 142 -19.56 14.31 -13.45
N ALA A 143 -20.25 14.13 -12.32
CA ALA A 143 -19.61 13.99 -11.01
C ALA A 143 -18.70 12.75 -10.96
N THR A 144 -19.15 11.63 -11.53
CA THR A 144 -18.36 10.40 -11.61
C THR A 144 -17.12 10.57 -12.50
N VAL A 145 -17.24 11.25 -13.64
CA VAL A 145 -16.10 11.64 -14.48
C VAL A 145 -15.14 12.54 -13.69
N GLY A 146 -15.68 13.50 -12.93
CA GLY A 146 -14.90 14.35 -12.03
C GLY A 146 -14.08 13.55 -11.03
N VAL A 147 -14.66 12.51 -10.42
CA VAL A 147 -13.94 11.60 -9.51
C VAL A 147 -12.75 10.95 -10.21
N GLY A 148 -12.93 10.49 -11.46
CA GLY A 148 -11.86 9.92 -12.26
C GLY A 148 -10.74 10.93 -12.56
N LEU A 149 -11.09 12.15 -12.93
CA LEU A 149 -10.12 13.22 -13.20
C LEU A 149 -9.36 13.62 -11.92
N THR A 150 -10.06 13.76 -10.79
CA THR A 150 -9.43 14.01 -9.49
C THR A 150 -8.42 12.91 -9.16
N LYS A 151 -8.77 11.63 -9.33
CA LYS A 151 -7.84 10.52 -9.14
C LYS A 151 -6.60 10.67 -10.01
N LEU A 152 -6.78 10.94 -11.31
CA LEU A 152 -5.67 11.11 -12.23
C LEU A 152 -4.72 12.24 -11.80
N CYS A 153 -5.27 13.41 -11.45
CA CYS A 153 -4.49 14.56 -11.04
C CYS A 153 -3.72 14.29 -9.73
N PHE A 154 -4.40 13.80 -8.69
CA PHE A 154 -3.78 13.60 -7.38
C PHE A 154 -2.81 12.41 -7.33
N ILE A 155 -3.06 11.32 -8.08
CA ILE A 155 -2.08 10.24 -8.23
C ILE A 155 -0.83 10.76 -8.95
N THR A 156 -0.99 11.52 -10.04
CA THR A 156 0.16 12.11 -10.76
C THR A 156 0.98 13.01 -9.85
N ILE A 157 0.32 13.88 -9.07
CA ILE A 157 0.98 14.72 -8.06
C ILE A 157 1.69 13.84 -7.02
N SER A 158 1.04 12.78 -6.53
CA SER A 158 1.63 11.85 -5.56
C SER A 158 2.92 11.21 -6.07
N THR A 159 2.99 10.84 -7.35
CA THR A 159 4.19 10.24 -7.95
C THR A 159 5.40 11.14 -7.82
N PHE A 160 5.25 12.46 -7.92
CA PHE A 160 6.36 13.41 -7.73
C PHE A 160 6.68 13.70 -6.25
N ILE A 161 5.72 13.52 -5.35
CA ILE A 161 5.84 13.86 -3.93
C ILE A 161 6.38 12.68 -3.10
N ILE A 162 6.06 11.44 -3.47
CA ILE A 162 6.35 10.23 -2.67
C ILE A 162 7.84 10.06 -2.36
N ASP A 163 8.71 10.38 -3.32
CA ASP A 163 10.17 10.31 -3.14
C ASP A 163 10.75 11.53 -2.43
N LYS A 164 10.07 12.68 -2.47
CA LYS A 164 10.52 13.91 -1.79
C LYS A 164 10.15 13.92 -0.31
N VAL A 165 8.91 13.60 0.04
CA VAL A 165 8.40 13.76 1.42
C VAL A 165 8.67 12.53 2.29
N GLY A 166 8.69 11.34 1.70
CA GLY A 166 8.78 10.06 2.42
C GLY A 166 7.41 9.40 2.63
N ARG A 167 7.43 8.09 2.87
CA ARG A 167 6.23 7.23 2.83
C ARG A 167 5.39 7.41 4.11
N ARG A 168 6.04 7.43 5.28
CA ARG A 168 5.33 7.50 6.58
C ARG A 168 4.63 8.85 6.76
N LYS A 169 5.32 9.95 6.45
CA LYS A 169 4.73 11.30 6.55
C LYS A 169 3.55 11.47 5.61
N LEU A 170 3.66 10.98 4.38
CA LEU A 170 2.61 11.07 3.38
C LEU A 170 1.36 10.27 3.79
N LEU A 171 1.54 9.07 4.36
CA LEU A 171 0.45 8.27 4.94
C LEU A 171 -0.24 8.97 6.13
N LEU A 172 0.51 9.58 7.05
CA LEU A 172 -0.08 10.26 8.20
C LEU A 172 -0.89 11.49 7.79
N VAL A 173 -0.39 12.27 6.82
CA VAL A 173 -1.10 13.46 6.31
C VAL A 173 -2.35 13.05 5.52
N SER A 174 -2.25 12.02 4.67
CA SER A 174 -3.40 11.55 3.89
C SER A 174 -4.51 11.01 4.78
N ILE A 175 -4.18 10.13 5.74
CA ILE A 175 -5.19 9.53 6.62
C ILE A 175 -5.83 10.59 7.53
N ALA A 176 -5.06 11.57 8.02
CA ALA A 176 -5.62 12.67 8.80
C ALA A 176 -6.60 13.52 7.97
N GLY A 177 -6.23 13.87 6.73
CA GLY A 177 -7.11 14.60 5.81
C GLY A 177 -8.37 13.80 5.46
N MET A 178 -8.24 12.48 5.28
CA MET A 178 -9.37 11.57 5.07
C MET A 178 -10.31 11.54 6.27
N ALA A 179 -9.79 11.44 7.50
CA ALA A 179 -10.61 11.41 8.71
C ALA A 179 -11.45 12.70 8.83
N VAL A 180 -10.82 13.86 8.66
CA VAL A 180 -11.52 15.16 8.69
C VAL A 180 -12.58 15.23 7.58
N ALA A 181 -12.24 14.86 6.35
CA ALA A 181 -13.18 14.88 5.24
C ALA A 181 -14.37 13.93 5.43
N LEU A 182 -14.15 12.73 5.99
CA LEU A 182 -15.21 11.77 6.30
C LEU A 182 -16.12 12.27 7.43
N THR A 183 -15.58 12.90 8.47
CA THR A 183 -16.41 13.55 9.50
C THR A 183 -17.23 14.72 8.96
N GLY A 184 -16.64 15.54 8.08
CA GLY A 184 -17.34 16.63 7.38
C GLY A 184 -18.45 16.12 6.46
N LEU A 185 -18.20 15.01 5.77
CA LEU A 185 -19.20 14.35 4.95
C LEU A 185 -20.34 13.77 5.79
N GLY A 186 -20.01 13.07 6.89
CA GLY A 186 -20.98 12.51 7.82
C GLY A 186 -21.89 13.58 8.41
N THR A 187 -21.32 14.68 8.94
CA THR A 187 -22.07 15.83 9.48
C THR A 187 -23.00 16.42 8.43
N CYS A 188 -22.50 16.77 7.24
CA CYS A 188 -23.32 17.36 6.18
C CYS A 188 -24.50 16.46 5.77
N LEU A 189 -24.26 15.15 5.62
CA LEU A 189 -25.32 14.22 5.23
C LEU A 189 -26.35 14.02 6.35
N THR A 190 -25.95 14.00 7.62
CA THR A 190 -26.91 13.95 8.74
C THR A 190 -27.76 15.22 8.85
N VAL A 191 -27.19 16.39 8.57
CA VAL A 191 -27.93 17.66 8.53
C VAL A 191 -28.94 17.65 7.39
N VAL A 192 -28.54 17.18 6.20
CA VAL A 192 -29.45 17.04 5.04
C VAL A 192 -30.60 16.09 5.32
N GLU A 193 -30.35 14.97 6.02
CA GLU A 193 -31.40 14.02 6.38
C GLU A 193 -32.39 14.58 7.41
N ARG A 194 -31.92 15.38 8.39
CA ARG A 194 -32.78 15.97 9.43
C ARG A 194 -33.55 17.20 8.96
N ALA A 195 -32.98 17.99 8.05
CA ALA A 195 -33.59 19.21 7.52
C ALA A 195 -34.46 18.96 6.28
N ALA A 196 -35.15 17.80 6.21
CA ALA A 196 -35.86 17.34 5.01
C ALA A 196 -36.90 18.33 4.44
N GLU A 197 -37.41 19.26 5.26
CA GLU A 197 -38.39 20.29 4.86
C GLU A 197 -37.76 21.54 4.22
N ALA A 198 -36.49 21.83 4.49
CA ALA A 198 -35.76 22.94 3.89
C ALA A 198 -34.60 22.40 3.04
N ARG A 199 -34.68 22.55 1.72
CA ARG A 199 -33.62 22.09 0.80
C ARG A 199 -32.35 22.94 1.00
N LEU A 200 -31.53 22.60 1.98
CA LEU A 200 -30.28 23.30 2.32
C LEU A 200 -29.23 23.05 1.22
N VAL A 201 -29.28 23.87 0.17
CA VAL A 201 -28.38 23.77 -1.00
C VAL A 201 -26.91 23.82 -0.57
N TRP A 202 -26.57 24.60 0.46
CA TRP A 202 -25.21 24.70 0.99
C TRP A 202 -24.69 23.36 1.54
N ALA A 203 -25.50 22.60 2.28
CA ALA A 203 -25.09 21.34 2.88
C ALA A 203 -24.87 20.25 1.81
N LEU A 204 -25.66 20.29 0.73
CA LEU A 204 -25.48 19.43 -0.44
C LEU A 204 -24.16 19.72 -1.16
N VAL A 205 -23.87 21.00 -1.42
CA VAL A 205 -22.61 21.41 -2.07
C VAL A 205 -21.41 21.04 -1.20
N MET A 206 -21.49 21.28 0.11
CA MET A 206 -20.42 20.91 1.06
C MET A 206 -20.19 19.40 1.10
N SER A 207 -21.23 18.57 1.06
CA SER A 207 -21.08 17.11 1.02
C SER A 207 -20.31 16.65 -0.24
N LEU A 208 -20.56 17.26 -1.40
CA LEU A 208 -19.81 16.97 -2.62
C LEU A 208 -18.34 17.38 -2.46
N ILE A 209 -18.08 18.58 -1.94
CA ILE A 209 -16.72 19.07 -1.68
C ILE A 209 -15.98 18.09 -0.76
N PHE A 210 -16.59 17.66 0.35
CA PHE A 210 -15.98 16.70 1.26
C PHE A 210 -15.69 15.33 0.61
N VAL A 211 -16.54 14.84 -0.29
CA VAL A 211 -16.23 13.62 -1.07
C VAL A 211 -14.99 13.83 -1.95
N TYR A 212 -14.88 14.96 -2.65
CA TYR A 212 -13.71 15.24 -3.48
C TYR A 212 -12.45 15.45 -2.66
N VAL A 213 -12.54 16.13 -1.52
CA VAL A 213 -11.42 16.32 -0.59
C VAL A 213 -10.95 14.98 -0.01
N PHE A 214 -11.89 14.12 0.41
CA PHE A 214 -11.59 12.76 0.85
C PHE A 214 -10.83 11.98 -0.23
N LEU A 215 -11.32 12.02 -1.48
CA LEU A 215 -10.67 11.34 -2.60
C LEU A 215 -9.30 11.94 -2.90
N ALA A 216 -9.13 13.26 -2.84
CA ALA A 216 -7.85 13.91 -3.05
C ALA A 216 -6.80 13.42 -2.03
N PHE A 217 -7.13 13.42 -0.74
CA PHE A 217 -6.23 12.93 0.31
C PHE A 217 -5.98 11.42 0.22
N PHE A 218 -6.97 10.61 -0.18
CA PHE A 218 -6.72 9.19 -0.42
C PHE A 218 -5.70 8.94 -1.54
N ASN A 219 -5.84 9.66 -2.65
CA ASN A 219 -5.00 9.47 -3.84
C ASN A 219 -3.60 10.08 -3.70
N ILE A 220 -3.42 11.10 -2.84
CA ILE A 220 -2.10 11.71 -2.61
C ILE A 220 -1.19 10.84 -1.74
N GLY A 221 -1.74 9.86 -0.99
CA GLY A 221 -0.94 9.11 -0.02
C GLY A 221 -1.34 7.65 0.10
N LEU A 222 -2.51 7.35 0.66
CA LEU A 222 -2.85 5.99 1.05
C LEU A 222 -2.79 5.03 -0.16
N CYS A 223 -3.39 5.40 -1.28
CA CYS A 223 -3.39 4.56 -2.50
C CYS A 223 -1.97 4.25 -3.02
N PRO A 224 -1.15 5.21 -3.48
CA PRO A 224 0.16 4.89 -4.07
C PRO A 224 1.17 4.35 -3.05
N VAL A 225 1.13 4.86 -1.81
CA VAL A 225 2.09 4.43 -0.79
C VAL A 225 1.80 3.00 -0.34
N CYS A 226 0.56 2.52 -0.29
CA CYS A 226 0.28 1.11 0.05
C CYS A 226 1.05 0.13 -0.83
N TRP A 227 0.99 0.33 -2.15
CA TRP A 227 1.65 -0.55 -3.12
C TRP A 227 3.17 -0.43 -3.10
N VAL A 228 3.69 0.79 -2.99
CA VAL A 228 5.13 1.04 -2.90
C VAL A 228 5.69 0.48 -1.60
N TYR A 229 5.06 0.77 -0.47
CA TYR A 229 5.48 0.32 0.85
C TYR A 229 5.50 -1.21 0.97
N SER A 230 4.47 -1.89 0.44
CA SER A 230 4.41 -3.36 0.41
C SER A 230 5.60 -3.97 -0.36
N SER A 231 6.05 -3.32 -1.44
CA SER A 231 7.23 -3.78 -2.20
C SER A 231 8.57 -3.49 -1.51
N GLU A 232 8.61 -2.42 -0.70
CA GLU A 232 9.81 -1.94 -0.02
C GLU A 232 10.12 -2.71 1.28
N ILE A 233 9.11 -3.11 2.06
CA ILE A 233 9.33 -3.67 3.41
C ILE A 233 9.78 -5.12 3.44
N PHE A 234 9.42 -5.94 2.45
CA PHE A 234 9.71 -7.36 2.50
C PHE A 234 11.10 -7.68 1.94
N PRO A 235 11.87 -8.58 2.58
CA PRO A 235 13.16 -9.02 2.07
C PRO A 235 12.98 -9.86 0.81
N THR A 236 14.00 -9.89 -0.06
CA THR A 236 13.91 -10.50 -1.41
C THR A 236 13.40 -11.95 -1.38
N ARG A 237 13.74 -12.73 -0.35
CA ARG A 237 13.27 -14.12 -0.17
C ARG A 237 11.77 -14.23 0.10
N LEU A 238 11.21 -13.31 0.90
CA LEU A 238 9.81 -13.36 1.35
C LEU A 238 8.91 -12.38 0.59
N ARG A 239 9.46 -11.53 -0.28
CA ARG A 239 8.74 -10.44 -0.95
C ARG A 239 7.50 -10.92 -1.70
N ALA A 240 7.64 -11.97 -2.52
CA ALA A 240 6.51 -12.47 -3.30
C ALA A 240 5.37 -13.00 -2.40
N ALA A 241 5.69 -13.78 -1.38
CA ALA A 241 4.70 -14.36 -0.46
C ALA A 241 4.10 -13.31 0.49
N GLY A 242 4.91 -12.40 1.05
CA GLY A 242 4.44 -11.30 1.89
C GLY A 242 3.53 -10.32 1.15
N ALA A 243 3.90 -9.96 -0.08
CA ALA A 243 3.08 -9.12 -0.94
C ALA A 243 1.76 -9.82 -1.32
N SER A 244 1.79 -11.12 -1.68
CA SER A 244 0.58 -11.84 -2.04
C SER A 244 -0.41 -11.99 -0.88
N VAL A 245 0.06 -12.23 0.34
CA VAL A 245 -0.79 -12.22 1.54
C VAL A 245 -1.39 -10.83 1.78
N SER A 246 -0.59 -9.78 1.66
CA SER A 246 -1.05 -8.40 1.87
C SER A 246 -2.11 -8.00 0.83
N VAL A 247 -1.88 -8.33 -0.45
CA VAL A 247 -2.84 -8.11 -1.53
C VAL A 247 -4.06 -9.03 -1.40
N GLY A 248 -3.91 -10.24 -0.88
CA GLY A 248 -5.04 -11.12 -0.57
C GLY A 248 -5.99 -10.47 0.44
N VAL A 249 -5.44 -9.95 1.54
CA VAL A 249 -6.23 -9.19 2.54
C VAL A 249 -6.84 -7.93 1.95
N ASN A 250 -6.10 -7.21 1.11
CA ASN A 250 -6.61 -6.05 0.37
C ASN A 250 -7.88 -6.41 -0.42
N ARG A 251 -7.85 -7.51 -1.19
CA ARG A 251 -8.99 -7.95 -2.00
C ARG A 251 -10.17 -8.42 -1.17
N VAL A 252 -9.92 -9.16 -0.08
CA VAL A 252 -10.96 -9.59 0.86
C VAL A 252 -11.64 -8.38 1.51
N MET A 253 -10.86 -7.39 1.94
CA MET A 253 -11.41 -6.17 2.54
C MET A 253 -12.19 -5.32 1.55
N ASN A 254 -11.70 -5.19 0.32
CA ASN A 254 -12.45 -4.53 -0.75
C ASN A 254 -13.82 -5.20 -0.97
N ALA A 255 -13.85 -6.53 -1.12
CA ALA A 255 -15.09 -7.28 -1.29
C ALA A 255 -16.02 -7.09 -0.08
N THR A 256 -15.48 -7.18 1.14
CA THR A 256 -16.24 -7.03 2.38
C THR A 256 -16.90 -5.65 2.47
N VAL A 257 -16.14 -4.57 2.28
CA VAL A 257 -16.65 -3.20 2.36
C VAL A 257 -17.66 -2.91 1.26
N SER A 258 -17.40 -3.41 0.04
CA SER A 258 -18.32 -3.26 -1.09
C SER A 258 -19.66 -3.95 -0.81
N MET A 259 -19.64 -5.21 -0.35
CA MET A 259 -20.87 -5.96 -0.07
C MET A 259 -21.64 -5.42 1.16
N THR A 260 -20.93 -4.97 2.20
CA THR A 260 -21.57 -4.58 3.47
C THR A 260 -22.08 -3.15 3.48
N PHE A 261 -21.55 -2.25 2.63
CA PHE A 261 -21.89 -0.82 2.68
C PHE A 261 -23.39 -0.53 2.52
N LEU A 262 -24.07 -1.21 1.60
CA LEU A 262 -25.51 -0.98 1.39
C LEU A 262 -26.35 -1.41 2.60
N SER A 263 -26.01 -2.53 3.24
CA SER A 263 -26.66 -3.01 4.45
C SER A 263 -26.39 -2.06 5.63
N LEU A 264 -25.13 -1.65 5.81
CA LEU A 264 -24.71 -0.72 6.85
C LEU A 264 -25.42 0.65 6.72
N SER A 265 -25.45 1.20 5.51
CA SER A 265 -26.10 2.49 5.23
C SER A 265 -27.62 2.45 5.36
N SER A 266 -28.24 1.27 5.23
CA SER A 266 -29.68 1.09 5.46
C SER A 266 -30.00 0.93 6.95
N ALA A 267 -29.10 0.33 7.74
CA ALA A 267 -29.29 0.12 9.18
C ALA A 267 -29.06 1.38 10.02
N ILE A 268 -28.01 2.16 9.74
CA ILE A 268 -27.63 3.32 10.58
C ILE A 268 -27.97 4.67 9.92
N THR A 269 -27.94 4.74 8.58
CA THR A 269 -27.91 5.93 7.68
C THR A 269 -26.59 6.05 6.93
N ILE A 270 -26.59 6.81 5.83
CA ILE A 270 -25.37 7.05 5.04
C ILE A 270 -24.40 7.94 5.84
N GLY A 271 -24.91 8.95 6.56
CA GLY A 271 -24.08 9.79 7.43
C GLY A 271 -23.41 8.99 8.54
N GLY A 272 -24.16 8.10 9.20
CA GLY A 272 -23.64 7.18 10.23
C GLY A 272 -22.53 6.25 9.71
N ALA A 273 -22.69 5.70 8.50
CA ALA A 273 -21.66 4.88 7.88
C ALA A 273 -20.33 5.64 7.66
N PHE A 274 -20.39 6.92 7.32
CA PHE A 274 -19.18 7.74 7.15
C PHE A 274 -18.48 8.07 8.47
N TYR A 275 -19.22 8.23 9.57
CA TYR A 275 -18.59 8.33 10.90
C TYR A 275 -17.89 7.03 11.31
N LEU A 276 -18.46 5.87 10.98
CA LEU A 276 -17.79 4.59 11.19
C LEU A 276 -16.46 4.56 10.42
N PHE A 277 -16.47 4.90 9.12
CA PHE A 277 -15.24 4.96 8.32
C PHE A 277 -14.24 6.00 8.83
N ALA A 278 -14.71 7.15 9.33
CA ALA A 278 -13.85 8.14 9.96
C ALA A 278 -13.17 7.59 11.23
N SER A 279 -13.89 6.84 12.06
CA SER A 279 -13.31 6.20 13.25
C SER A 279 -12.26 5.15 12.88
N VAL A 280 -12.50 4.37 11.83
CA VAL A 280 -11.53 3.42 11.28
C VAL A 280 -10.31 4.15 10.72
N ALA A 281 -10.47 5.32 10.10
CA ALA A 281 -9.37 6.15 9.63
C ALA A 281 -8.51 6.67 10.80
N VAL A 282 -9.10 7.04 11.94
CA VAL A 282 -8.34 7.42 13.14
C VAL A 282 -7.53 6.24 13.67
N VAL A 283 -8.13 5.03 13.72
CA VAL A 283 -7.39 3.81 14.11
C VAL A 283 -6.26 3.51 13.13
N ALA A 284 -6.49 3.68 11.82
CA ALA A 284 -5.47 3.54 10.79
C ALA A 284 -4.32 4.54 11.01
N TRP A 285 -4.62 5.79 11.37
CA TRP A 285 -3.62 6.82 11.65
C TRP A 285 -2.73 6.42 12.82
N VAL A 286 -3.34 5.96 13.91
CA VAL A 286 -2.62 5.45 15.11
C VAL A 286 -1.75 4.26 14.74
N PHE A 287 -2.27 3.32 13.95
CA PHE A 287 -1.52 2.17 13.46
C PHE A 287 -0.30 2.59 12.62
N VAL A 288 -0.47 3.50 11.66
CA VAL A 288 0.64 4.02 10.85
C VAL A 288 1.67 4.74 11.71
N TYR A 289 1.22 5.48 12.73
CA TYR A 289 2.13 6.19 13.61
C TYR A 289 3.04 5.24 14.40
N PHE A 290 2.50 4.14 14.96
CA PHE A 290 3.26 3.25 15.82
C PHE A 290 3.93 2.07 15.10
N CYS A 291 3.30 1.51 14.07
CA CYS A 291 3.74 0.25 13.46
C CYS A 291 4.60 0.43 12.20
N LEU A 292 4.53 1.58 11.53
CA LEU A 292 5.21 1.79 10.25
C LEU A 292 6.48 2.63 10.40
N PRO A 293 7.68 2.04 10.18
CA PRO A 293 8.91 2.81 10.00
C PRO A 293 8.94 3.53 8.64
N GLU A 294 9.79 4.54 8.53
CA GLU A 294 10.08 5.25 7.27
C GLU A 294 11.00 4.41 6.39
N THR A 295 10.64 4.26 5.11
CA THR A 295 11.36 3.44 4.11
C THR A 295 12.16 4.28 3.12
N LYS A 296 11.98 5.60 3.11
CA LYS A 296 12.65 6.50 2.16
C LYS A 296 14.18 6.36 2.19
N GLY A 297 14.77 6.11 1.02
CA GLY A 297 16.21 6.12 0.79
C GLY A 297 16.96 4.94 1.41
N ARG A 298 16.25 3.86 1.77
CA ARG A 298 16.82 2.63 2.31
C ARG A 298 16.87 1.54 1.24
N SER A 299 17.95 0.77 1.23
CA SER A 299 18.03 -0.44 0.41
C SER A 299 17.09 -1.51 0.98
N LEU A 300 16.63 -2.42 0.13
CA LEU A 300 15.75 -3.52 0.54
C LEU A 300 16.44 -4.47 1.53
N GLU A 301 17.75 -4.53 1.45
CA GLU A 301 18.66 -5.31 2.27
C GLU A 301 18.76 -4.74 3.71
N GLU A 302 18.68 -3.42 3.87
CA GLU A 302 18.68 -2.75 5.18
C GLU A 302 17.35 -2.87 5.93
N MET A 303 16.27 -3.27 5.25
CA MET A 303 14.92 -3.26 5.85
C MET A 303 14.78 -4.21 7.03
N GLU A 304 15.48 -5.36 7.00
CA GLU A 304 15.51 -6.26 8.16
C GLU A 304 16.10 -5.58 9.39
N GLU A 305 17.14 -4.76 9.22
CA GLU A 305 17.73 -4.01 10.32
C GLU A 305 16.78 -2.94 10.87
N VAL A 306 16.07 -2.21 10.00
CA VAL A 306 15.11 -1.17 10.40
C VAL A 306 14.01 -1.76 11.30
N PHE A 307 13.45 -2.91 10.93
CA PHE A 307 12.43 -3.58 11.71
C PHE A 307 13.00 -4.32 12.95
N SER A 308 14.29 -4.69 12.92
CA SER A 308 14.99 -5.31 14.06
C SER A 308 15.32 -4.31 15.17
N LYS A 309 15.67 -3.05 14.85
CA LYS A 309 16.07 -2.03 15.83
C LYS A 309 14.94 -1.64 16.79
N GLY A 310 13.67 -1.80 16.41
CA GLY A 310 12.52 -1.72 17.32
C GLY A 310 12.49 -2.79 18.42
N THR A 311 13.36 -3.80 18.34
CA THR A 311 13.52 -4.88 19.35
C THR A 311 14.65 -4.56 20.33
N CYS A 312 15.71 -3.88 19.88
CA CYS A 312 16.81 -3.46 20.74
C CYS A 312 16.40 -2.38 21.73
N ARG A 313 15.52 -1.44 21.37
CA ARG A 313 15.03 -0.41 22.32
C ARG A 313 14.18 -0.99 23.46
N ASN A 314 13.39 -2.04 23.21
CA ASN A 314 12.61 -2.72 24.26
C ASN A 314 13.42 -3.75 25.06
N LYS A 315 14.45 -4.36 24.47
CA LYS A 315 15.36 -5.26 25.23
C LYS A 315 16.37 -4.48 26.07
N ALA A 316 16.89 -3.34 25.58
CA ALA A 316 17.76 -2.47 26.35
C ALA A 316 17.04 -1.89 27.59
N ASN A 317 15.79 -1.45 27.46
CA ASN A 317 15.02 -1.00 28.63
C ASN A 317 14.74 -2.13 29.63
N LYS A 318 14.44 -3.35 29.17
CA LYS A 318 14.25 -4.51 30.06
C LYS A 318 15.54 -4.99 30.74
N GLN A 319 16.69 -4.89 30.07
CA GLN A 319 17.98 -5.23 30.68
C GLN A 319 18.44 -4.17 31.68
N VAL A 320 18.13 -2.89 31.46
CA VAL A 320 18.41 -1.82 32.43
C VAL A 320 17.49 -1.92 33.65
N GLU A 321 16.23 -2.33 33.50
CA GLU A 321 15.33 -2.57 34.64
C GLU A 321 15.74 -3.79 35.48
N LEU A 322 16.21 -4.88 34.86
CA LEU A 322 16.66 -6.09 35.56
C LEU A 322 18.05 -5.97 36.22
N VAL A 323 18.84 -4.96 35.86
CA VAL A 323 20.12 -4.65 36.52
C VAL A 323 19.94 -3.65 37.67
N ASN A 324 18.80 -2.95 37.71
CA ASN A 324 18.45 -1.96 38.73
C ASN A 324 17.38 -2.45 39.73
N SER A 325 17.04 -3.75 39.72
CA SER A 325 16.21 -4.42 40.73
C SER A 325 17.00 -5.54 41.41
#